data_AF-A0A3M1R1X2-F1
#
_entry.id   AF-A0A3M1R1X2-F1
#
_cell.length_a   1.000
_cell.length_b   1.000
_cell.length_c   1.000
_cell.angle_alpha   90.00
_cell.angle_beta   90.00
_cell.angle_gamma   90.00
#
_symmetry.space_group_name_H-M   'P 1'
#
loop_
_entity.id
_entity.type
_entity.pdbx_description
1 polymer ?
#
loop_
_entity_poly.entity_id
_entity_poly.type
_entity_poly.pdbx_seq_one_letter_code
_entity_poly.pdbx_strand_id
1 'polypeptide(L)'
;MEHERRQHPRVRPQPALELETDRRVRLEVVDVSPGGLQVRSGRPLRPGAPLRLVVPGSGTRLEATVRRCRAVTEPGGGLTYVSGLELERSEPDILDLL
;
A
#
# COMPACT_ATOMS: atom_id res chain seq x y z
N MET A 1 1.92 -22.01 18.72
CA MET A 1 2.96 -21.51 17.81
C MET A 1 2.27 -21.02 16.56
N GLU A 2 2.15 -19.71 16.38
CA GLU A 2 1.62 -19.14 15.13
C GLU A 2 2.67 -19.34 14.04
N HIS A 3 2.37 -20.18 13.05
CA HIS A 3 3.19 -20.29 11.85
C HIS A 3 3.16 -18.97 11.08
N GLU A 4 4.35 -18.47 10.71
CA GLU A 4 4.47 -17.35 9.79
C GLU A 4 3.92 -17.77 8.42
N ARG A 5 2.73 -17.25 8.08
CA ARG A 5 2.04 -17.55 6.80
C ARG A 5 2.57 -16.72 5.61
N ARG A 6 3.71 -16.02 5.76
CA ARG A 6 4.19 -15.07 4.76
C ARG A 6 5.14 -15.75 3.79
N GLN A 7 4.88 -15.60 2.50
CA GLN A 7 5.69 -16.19 1.44
C GLN A 7 6.86 -15.30 0.99
N HIS A 8 6.85 -14.00 1.32
CA HIS A 8 7.89 -13.03 0.91
C HIS A 8 8.28 -12.07 2.04
N PRO A 9 9.57 -11.68 2.13
CA PRO A 9 10.01 -10.62 3.02
C PRO A 9 9.37 -9.28 2.61
N ARG A 10 9.09 -8.43 3.60
CA ARG A 10 8.50 -7.10 3.39
C ARG A 10 9.50 -6.03 3.79
N VAL A 11 9.78 -5.10 2.89
CA VAL A 11 10.71 -4.00 3.11
C VAL A 11 9.91 -2.75 3.43
N ARG A 12 10.31 -2.04 4.49
CA ARG A 12 9.79 -0.69 4.75
C ARG A 12 10.62 0.30 3.91
N PRO A 13 10.00 1.10 3.03
CA PRO A 13 10.71 2.11 2.23
C PRO A 13 11.48 3.11 3.11
N GLN A 14 12.70 3.45 2.71
CA GLN A 14 13.48 4.54 3.30
C GLN A 14 14.16 5.33 2.17
N PRO A 15 13.67 6.53 1.80
CA PRO A 15 12.69 7.36 2.52
C PRO A 15 11.25 6.82 2.45
N ALA A 16 10.35 7.41 3.25
CA ALA A 16 8.93 7.07 3.21
C ALA A 16 8.36 7.29 1.79
N LEU A 17 7.67 6.27 1.28
CA LEU A 17 7.08 6.29 -0.06
C LEU A 17 5.59 6.63 0.05
N GLU A 18 5.12 7.56 -0.78
CA GLU A 18 3.72 7.91 -0.91
C GLU A 18 3.18 7.48 -2.28
N LEU A 19 1.92 7.04 -2.30
CA LEU A 19 1.16 6.75 -3.51
C LEU A 19 -0.06 7.65 -3.57
N GLU A 20 -0.48 7.99 -4.78
CA GLU A 20 -1.72 8.71 -5.03
C GLU A 20 -2.63 7.89 -5.94
N THR A 21 -3.90 7.74 -5.56
CA THR A 21 -4.92 7.15 -6.44
C THR A 21 -5.31 8.15 -7.54
N ASP A 22 -5.91 7.69 -8.63
CA ASP A 22 -6.61 8.54 -9.62
C ASP A 22 -7.62 9.55 -9.01
N ARG A 23 -8.22 9.22 -7.86
CA ARG A 23 -9.11 10.10 -7.08
C ARG A 23 -8.41 11.03 -6.08
N ARG A 24 -7.09 11.21 -6.20
CA ARG A 24 -6.25 12.05 -5.34
C ARG A 24 -6.27 11.68 -3.85
N VAL A 25 -6.52 10.41 -3.53
CA VAL A 25 -6.32 9.88 -2.18
C VAL A 25 -4.85 9.55 -2.01
N ARG A 26 -4.21 10.19 -1.02
CA ARG A 26 -2.83 9.88 -0.62
C ARG A 26 -2.78 8.65 0.27
N LEU A 27 -1.81 7.79 0.00
CA LEU A 27 -1.55 6.55 0.69
C LEU A 27 -0.08 6.54 1.13
N GLU A 28 0.18 6.33 2.41
CA GLU A 28 1.53 6.14 2.93
C GLU A 28 1.88 4.65 2.83
N VAL A 29 3.00 4.31 2.21
CA VAL A 29 3.44 2.91 2.10
C VAL A 29 4.10 2.48 3.41
N VAL A 30 3.50 1.49 4.07
CA VAL A 30 3.98 0.91 5.33
C VAL A 30 5.05 -0.15 5.08
N ASP A 31 4.79 -1.02 4.09
CA ASP A 31 5.69 -2.08 3.65
C ASP A 31 5.43 -2.49 2.19
N VAL A 32 6.47 -3.01 1.53
CA VAL A 32 6.47 -3.45 0.13
C VAL A 32 7.01 -4.87 0.02
N SER A 33 6.46 -5.65 -0.91
CA SER A 33 6.94 -6.96 -1.33
C SER A 33 6.71 -7.11 -2.84
N PRO A 34 7.35 -8.07 -3.53
CA PRO A 34 7.14 -8.27 -4.97
C PRO A 34 5.68 -8.43 -5.39
N GLY A 35 4.84 -9.04 -4.54
CA GLY A 35 3.42 -9.30 -4.83
C GLY A 35 2.43 -8.30 -4.24
N GLY A 36 2.88 -7.28 -3.51
CA GLY A 36 1.92 -6.40 -2.85
C GLY A 36 2.50 -5.39 -1.87
N LEU A 37 1.60 -4.52 -1.42
CA LEU A 37 1.89 -3.37 -0.57
C LEU A 37 1.01 -3.41 0.67
N GLN A 38 1.52 -2.89 1.78
CA GLN A 38 0.68 -2.41 2.86
C GLN A 38 0.70 -0.88 2.84
N VAL A 39 -0.48 -0.28 2.89
CA VAL A 39 -0.63 1.17 2.89
C VAL A 39 -1.46 1.66 4.06
N ARG A 40 -1.18 2.86 4.55
CA ARG A 40 -1.99 3.63 5.50
C ARG A 40 -2.69 4.75 4.77
N SER A 41 -3.94 5.01 5.15
CA SER A 41 -4.77 6.06 4.56
C SER A 41 -5.74 6.66 5.58
N GLY A 42 -6.20 7.88 5.34
CA GLY A 42 -7.19 8.56 6.18
C GLY A 42 -8.64 8.14 5.92
N ARG A 43 -8.90 7.29 4.92
CA ARG A 43 -10.24 6.84 4.52
C ARG A 43 -10.22 5.35 4.18
N PRO A 44 -11.32 4.61 4.39
CA PRO A 44 -11.35 3.19 4.09
C PRO A 44 -11.24 2.93 2.59
N LEU A 45 -10.44 1.92 2.23
CA LEU A 45 -10.41 1.36 0.88
C LEU A 45 -11.28 0.11 0.83
N ARG A 46 -12.14 0.00 -0.17
CA ARG A 46 -13.08 -1.12 -0.28
C ARG A 46 -12.34 -2.40 -0.72
N PRO A 47 -12.41 -3.52 0.03
CA PRO A 47 -11.88 -4.79 -0.42
C PRO A 47 -12.49 -5.22 -1.77
N GLY A 48 -11.65 -5.77 -2.65
CA GLY A 48 -11.99 -6.12 -4.03
C GLY A 48 -11.97 -4.95 -5.02
N ALA A 49 -11.77 -3.70 -4.55
CA ALA A 49 -11.69 -2.57 -5.46
C ALA A 49 -10.33 -2.54 -6.20
N PRO A 50 -10.34 -2.36 -7.53
CA PRO A 50 -9.13 -2.07 -8.28
C PRO A 50 -8.69 -0.62 -8.00
N LEU A 51 -7.38 -0.42 -7.95
CA LEU A 51 -6.73 0.87 -7.77
C LEU A 51 -5.70 1.10 -8.86
N ARG A 52 -5.73 2.31 -9.42
CA ARG A 52 -4.63 2.86 -10.22
C ARG A 52 -3.88 3.85 -9.37
N LEU A 53 -2.60 3.58 -9.15
CA LEU A 53 -1.74 4.32 -8.24
C LEU A 53 -0.60 4.95 -9.02
N VAL A 54 -0.16 6.11 -8.57
CA VAL A 54 1.05 6.77 -9.06
C VAL A 54 1.95 7.08 -7.88
N VAL A 55 3.27 6.97 -8.08
CA VAL A 55 4.26 7.54 -7.16
C VAL A 55 4.56 8.97 -7.63
N PRO A 56 4.16 10.01 -6.88
CA PRO A 56 4.33 11.40 -7.30
C PRO A 56 5.79 11.72 -7.67
N GLY A 57 5.99 12.37 -8.82
CA GLY A 57 7.32 12.80 -9.28
C GLY A 57 8.24 11.73 -9.88
N SER A 58 7.90 10.43 -9.77
CA SER A 58 8.73 9.34 -10.33
C SER A 58 8.31 8.89 -11.73
N GLY A 59 7.05 9.15 -12.12
CA GLY A 59 6.45 8.56 -13.32
C GLY A 59 5.99 7.11 -13.16
N THR A 60 6.27 6.46 -12.01
CA THR A 60 5.88 5.08 -11.72
C THR A 60 4.38 4.95 -11.53
N ARG A 61 3.79 3.97 -12.23
CA ARG A 61 2.37 3.63 -12.17
C ARG A 61 2.18 2.20 -11.70
N LEU A 62 1.17 1.99 -10.86
CA LEU A 62 0.82 0.67 -10.36
C LEU A 62 -0.66 0.38 -10.54
N GLU A 63 -0.95 -0.87 -10.84
CA GLU A 63 -2.29 -1.44 -10.81
C GLU A 63 -2.33 -2.47 -9.68
N ALA A 64 -3.31 -2.33 -8.80
CA ALA A 64 -3.42 -3.17 -7.62
C ALA A 64 -4.88 -3.37 -7.19
N THR A 65 -5.17 -4.49 -6.55
CA THR A 65 -6.47 -4.76 -5.95
C THR A 65 -6.38 -4.73 -4.42
N VAL A 66 -7.34 -4.06 -3.78
CA VAL A 66 -7.44 -4.05 -2.31
C VAL A 66 -7.86 -5.43 -1.84
N ARG A 67 -7.02 -6.13 -1.06
CA ARG A 67 -7.36 -7.45 -0.50
C ARG A 67 -7.98 -7.38 0.88
N ARG A 68 -7.58 -6.39 1.68
CA ARG A 68 -8.10 -6.16 3.03
C ARG A 68 -7.97 -4.70 3.40
N CYS A 69 -8.87 -4.22 4.25
CA CYS A 69 -8.80 -2.92 4.89
C CYS A 69 -9.29 -3.07 6.33
N ARG A 70 -8.54 -2.53 7.28
CA ARG A 70 -8.96 -2.47 8.70
C ARG A 70 -8.78 -1.07 9.23
N ALA A 71 -9.71 -0.64 10.06
CA ALA A 71 -9.54 0.58 10.84
C ALA A 71 -8.60 0.31 12.01
N VAL A 72 -7.76 1.29 12.34
CA VAL A 72 -6.81 1.26 13.45
C VAL A 72 -6.98 2.55 14.22
N THR A 73 -7.20 2.44 15.52
CA THR A 73 -7.22 3.60 16.41
C THR A 73 -5.79 4.02 16.69
N GLU A 74 -5.47 5.27 16.38
CA GLU A 74 -4.17 5.86 16.69
C GLU A 74 -4.10 6.21 18.18
N PRO A 75 -2.90 6.23 18.79
CA PRO A 75 -2.71 6.58 20.21
C PRO A 75 -3.31 7.93 20.65
N GLY A 76 -3.60 8.83 19.71
CA GLY A 76 -4.25 10.13 19.96
C GLY A 76 -5.78 10.17 19.70
N GLY A 77 -6.44 9.02 19.51
CA GLY A 77 -7.89 8.95 19.28
C GLY A 77 -8.33 9.18 17.84
N GLY A 78 -7.38 9.32 16.90
CA GLY A 78 -7.66 9.33 15.47
C GLY A 78 -7.94 7.94 14.92
N LEU A 79 -8.59 7.87 13.75
CA LEU A 79 -8.81 6.62 13.03
C LEU A 79 -8.01 6.64 11.72
N THR A 80 -7.15 5.66 11.53
CA THR A 80 -6.48 5.41 10.25
C THR A 80 -6.93 4.07 9.69
N TYR A 81 -6.66 3.86 8.40
CA TYR A 81 -7.01 2.63 7.72
C TYR A 81 -5.77 2.00 7.14
N VAL A 82 -5.49 0.76 7.56
CA VAL A 82 -4.39 -0.04 7.03
C VAL A 82 -4.95 -1.04 6.04
N SER A 83 -4.49 -0.93 4.79
CA SER A 83 -4.95 -1.76 3.68
C SER A 83 -3.82 -2.60 3.12
N GLY A 84 -4.12 -3.85 2.76
CA GLY A 84 -3.23 -4.70 1.98
C GLY A 84 -3.66 -4.67 0.52
N LEU A 85 -2.72 -4.35 -0.36
CA LEU A 85 -2.90 -4.30 -1.81
C LEU A 85 -2.12 -5.46 -2.44
N GLU A 86 -2.75 -6.16 -3.36
CA GLU A 86 -2.05 -7.10 -4.24
C GLU A 86 -1.68 -6.37 -5.53
N LEU A 87 -0.40 -6.43 -5.91
CA LEU A 87 0.07 -5.84 -7.15
C LEU A 87 -0.31 -6.72 -8.33
N GLU A 88 -0.89 -6.11 -9.36
CA GLU A 88 -1.15 -6.74 -10.65
C GLU A 88 -0.12 -6.28 -11.67
N ARG A 89 0.32 -5.02 -11.60
CA ARG A 89 1.32 -4.42 -12.49
C ARG A 89 2.04 -3.26 -11.81
N SER A 90 3.33 -3.08 -12.11
CA SER A 90 4.12 -1.91 -11.75
C SER A 90 5.09 -1.56 -12.87
N GLU A 91 5.10 -0.31 -13.32
CA GLU A 91 6.03 0.16 -14.34
C GLU A 91 6.59 1.56 -13.99
N PRO A 92 7.91 1.70 -13.75
CA PRO A 92 8.88 0.62 -13.47
C PRO A 92 8.51 -0.19 -12.20
N ASP A 93 9.30 -1.21 -11.86
CA ASP A 93 9.06 -1.99 -10.64
C ASP A 93 9.14 -1.08 -9.41
N ILE A 94 8.18 -1.20 -8.49
CA ILE A 94 8.14 -0.40 -7.27
C ILE A 94 9.32 -0.71 -6.34
N LEU A 95 9.88 -1.92 -6.43
CA LEU A 95 11.07 -2.29 -5.66
C LEU A 95 12.31 -1.49 -6.06
N ASP A 96 12.35 -0.94 -7.28
CA ASP A 96 13.43 -0.08 -7.76
C ASP A 96 13.44 1.31 -7.08
N LEU A 97 12.41 1.61 -6.29
CA LEU A 97 12.23 2.88 -5.58
C LEU A 97 12.58 2.80 -4.09
N LEU A 98 13.01 1.63 -3.59
CA LEU A 98 13.32 1.36 -2.19
C LEU A 98 14.80 1.57 -1.88
#